data_AF-A0A1G2CEA4-F1
#
_entry.id   AF-A0A1G2CEA4-F1
#
_cell.length_a   1.000
_cell.length_b   1.000
_cell.length_c   1.000
_cell.angle_alpha   90.00
_cell.angle_beta   90.00
_cell.angle_gamma   90.00
#
_symmetry.space_group_name_H-M   'P 1'
#
loop_
_entity.id
_entity.type
_entity.pdbx_description
1 polymer ?
#
loop_
_entity_poly.entity_id
_entity_poly.type
_entity_poly.pdbx_seq_one_letter_code
_entity_poly.pdbx_strand_id
1 'polypeptide(L)'
;MPKESGEMTLEKLAQMMGRGFTGVDEKFKSVDEKFKKVDARFDNVDARLDNIEAGLTVLEVDVKEVKNRLDKIEVAIANLAGTLDAFLKRLTDREEEFVIMKREIGIIKQILKEKLRVDVDLLK
;
A
#
# COMPACT_ATOMS: atom_id res chain seq x y z
N MET A 1 -74.69 11.80 54.42
CA MET A 1 -74.14 10.79 53.50
C MET A 1 -72.91 10.19 54.15
N PRO A 2 -72.88 8.88 54.48
CA PRO A 2 -71.69 8.26 55.04
C PRO A 2 -70.61 8.14 53.94
N LYS A 3 -69.36 8.49 54.28
CA LYS A 3 -68.22 8.34 53.40
C LYS A 3 -67.83 6.87 53.39
N GLU A 4 -67.97 6.19 52.25
CA GLU A 4 -67.30 4.91 52.00
C GLU A 4 -65.79 5.18 51.99
N SER A 5 -65.14 5.06 53.16
CA SER A 5 -63.70 4.86 53.20
C SER A 5 -63.45 3.49 52.58
N GLY A 6 -63.00 3.47 51.32
CA GLY A 6 -62.69 2.23 50.63
C GLY A 6 -61.60 1.46 51.37
N GLU A 7 -62.00 0.53 52.24
CA GLU A 7 -61.09 -0.36 52.95
C GLU A 7 -60.36 -1.25 51.93
N MET A 8 -59.03 -1.24 51.99
CA MET A 8 -58.21 -2.11 51.17
C MET A 8 -58.31 -3.53 51.74
N THR A 9 -58.93 -4.44 50.99
CA THR A 9 -58.98 -5.86 51.34
C THR A 9 -57.69 -6.58 50.95
N LEU A 10 -57.37 -7.66 51.66
CA LEU A 10 -56.22 -8.51 51.35
C LEU A 10 -56.31 -9.09 49.92
N GLU A 11 -57.50 -9.49 49.45
CA GLU A 11 -57.69 -9.90 48.04
C GLU A 11 -57.29 -8.80 47.04
N LYS A 12 -57.68 -7.55 47.30
CA LYS A 12 -57.42 -6.45 46.37
C LYS A 12 -55.93 -6.11 46.31
N LEU A 13 -55.24 -6.17 47.46
CA LEU A 13 -53.79 -6.04 47.53
C LEU A 13 -53.09 -7.19 46.79
N ALA A 14 -53.51 -8.44 47.01
CA ALA A 14 -52.95 -9.59 46.30
C ALA A 14 -53.15 -9.50 44.78
N GLN A 15 -54.31 -9.02 44.32
CA GLN A 15 -54.57 -8.81 42.89
C GLN A 15 -53.67 -7.70 42.30
N MET A 16 -53.48 -6.59 43.02
CA MET A 16 -52.58 -5.52 42.60
C MET A 16 -51.13 -5.99 42.52
N MET A 17 -50.67 -6.76 43.52
CA MET A 17 -49.33 -7.35 43.53
C MET A 17 -49.13 -8.35 42.38
N GLY A 18 -50.10 -9.24 42.15
CA GLY A 18 -50.06 -10.19 41.03
C GLY A 18 -49.90 -9.50 39.68
N ARG A 19 -50.68 -8.44 39.43
CA ARG A 19 -50.53 -7.61 38.21
C ARG A 19 -49.17 -6.93 38.13
N GLY A 20 -48.67 -6.43 39.26
CA GLY A 20 -47.33 -5.83 39.34
C GLY A 20 -46.24 -6.82 38.94
N PHE A 21 -46.29 -8.06 39.45
CA PHE A 21 -45.33 -9.10 39.09
C PHE A 21 -45.45 -9.52 37.62
N THR A 22 -46.65 -9.67 37.07
CA THR A 22 -46.81 -9.95 35.63
C THR A 22 -46.19 -8.84 34.77
N GLY A 23 -46.41 -7.57 35.11
CA GLY A 23 -45.81 -6.45 34.38
C GLY A 23 -44.28 -6.39 34.51
N VAL A 24 -43.73 -6.85 35.64
CA VAL A 24 -42.27 -7.01 35.83
C VAL A 24 -41.74 -8.15 34.95
N ASP A 25 -42.40 -9.30 34.92
CA ASP A 25 -42.01 -10.45 34.09
C ASP A 25 -41.98 -10.10 32.60
N GLU A 26 -42.98 -9.34 32.12
CA GLU A 26 -43.02 -8.87 30.73
C GLU A 26 -41.85 -7.94 30.39
N LYS A 27 -41.49 -7.03 31.31
CA LYS A 27 -40.32 -6.16 31.14
C LYS A 27 -39.02 -6.96 31.10
N PHE A 28 -38.86 -7.96 31.97
CA PHE A 28 -37.68 -8.83 31.96
C PHE A 28 -37.57 -9.63 30.66
N LYS A 29 -38.67 -10.20 30.14
CA LYS A 29 -38.67 -10.84 28.82
C LYS A 29 -38.23 -9.88 27.71
N SER A 30 -38.71 -8.64 27.72
CA SER A 30 -38.29 -7.63 26.75
C SER A 30 -36.80 -7.28 26.86
N VAL A 31 -36.28 -7.25 28.09
CA VAL A 31 -34.85 -7.02 28.35
C VAL A 31 -34.01 -8.19 27.83
N ASP A 32 -34.40 -9.44 28.09
CA ASP A 32 -33.72 -10.63 27.58
C ASP A 32 -33.66 -10.65 26.04
N GLU A 33 -34.74 -10.27 25.36
CA GLU A 33 -34.77 -10.16 23.91
C GLU A 33 -33.81 -9.08 23.38
N LYS A 34 -33.66 -7.96 24.11
CA LYS A 34 -32.70 -6.92 23.75
C LYS A 34 -31.27 -7.41 23.95
N PHE A 35 -30.98 -8.12 25.02
CA PHE A 35 -29.65 -8.69 25.26
C PHE A 35 -29.27 -9.71 24.18
N LYS A 36 -30.18 -10.62 23.80
CA LYS A 36 -29.93 -11.55 22.67
C LYS A 36 -29.59 -10.82 21.36
N LYS A 37 -30.23 -9.68 21.09
CA LYS A 37 -29.91 -8.84 19.92
C LYS A 37 -28.55 -8.16 20.06
N VAL A 38 -28.15 -7.78 21.27
CA VAL A 38 -26.83 -7.21 21.55
C VAL A 38 -25.74 -8.26 21.36
N ASP A 39 -25.92 -9.46 21.89
CA ASP A 39 -24.99 -10.58 21.73
C ASP A 39 -24.76 -10.89 20.24
N ALA A 40 -25.84 -11.04 19.46
CA ALA A 40 -25.74 -11.28 18.02
C ALA A 40 -25.03 -10.13 17.25
N ARG A 41 -25.11 -8.89 17.75
CA ARG A 41 -24.36 -7.77 17.17
C ARG A 41 -22.88 -7.83 17.53
N PHE A 42 -22.52 -8.28 18.73
CA PHE A 42 -21.14 -8.49 19.13
C PHE A 42 -20.50 -9.62 18.31
N ASP A 43 -21.19 -10.75 18.14
CA ASP A 43 -20.71 -11.84 17.28
C ASP A 43 -20.42 -11.37 15.85
N ASN A 44 -21.27 -10.47 15.32
CA ASN A 44 -21.04 -9.87 14.00
C ASN A 44 -19.83 -8.93 13.98
N VAL A 45 -19.62 -8.15 15.04
CA VAL A 45 -18.46 -7.27 15.16
C VAL A 45 -17.18 -8.08 15.22
N ASP A 46 -17.14 -9.14 16.02
CA ASP A 46 -15.98 -10.02 16.16
C ASP A 46 -15.62 -10.64 14.80
N ALA A 47 -16.61 -11.19 14.09
CA ALA A 47 -16.37 -11.72 12.74
C ALA A 47 -15.85 -10.66 11.74
N ARG A 48 -16.26 -9.39 11.88
CA ARG A 48 -15.74 -8.30 11.04
C ARG A 48 -14.31 -7.93 11.43
N LEU A 49 -13.96 -7.97 12.71
CA LEU A 49 -12.61 -7.71 13.19
C LEU A 49 -11.65 -8.81 12.73
N ASP A 50 -12.04 -10.08 12.81
CA ASP A 50 -11.25 -11.21 12.30
C ASP A 50 -10.93 -11.06 10.80
N ASN A 51 -11.93 -10.63 10.02
CA ASN A 51 -11.75 -10.37 8.58
C ASN A 51 -10.79 -9.19 8.32
N ILE A 52 -10.87 -8.14 9.14
CA ILE A 52 -9.94 -7.00 9.05
C ILE A 52 -8.52 -7.44 9.39
N GLU A 53 -8.33 -8.23 10.45
CA GLU A 53 -7.02 -8.73 10.87
C GLU A 53 -6.39 -9.62 9.79
N ALA A 54 -7.17 -10.51 9.19
CA ALA A 54 -6.73 -11.31 8.05
C ALA A 54 -6.31 -10.43 6.85
N GLY A 55 -7.11 -9.41 6.53
CA GLY A 55 -6.78 -8.46 5.45
C GLY A 55 -5.50 -7.66 5.72
N LEU A 56 -5.29 -7.22 6.97
CA LEU A 56 -4.07 -6.51 7.37
C LEU A 56 -2.82 -7.40 7.29
N THR A 57 -2.96 -8.67 7.65
CA THR A 57 -1.86 -9.66 7.56
C THR A 57 -1.42 -9.85 6.10
N VAL A 58 -2.38 -9.98 5.17
CA VAL A 58 -2.07 -10.07 3.74
C VAL A 58 -1.40 -8.80 3.23
N LEU A 59 -1.93 -7.63 3.62
CA LEU A 59 -1.37 -6.34 3.22
C LEU A 59 0.08 -6.17 3.72
N GLU A 60 0.41 -6.65 4.92
CA GLU A 60 1.77 -6.62 5.44
C GLU A 60 2.75 -7.41 4.55
N VAL A 61 2.33 -8.59 4.07
CA VAL A 61 3.11 -9.42 3.14
C VAL A 61 3.32 -8.69 1.82
N ASP A 62 2.25 -8.15 1.22
CA ASP A 62 2.31 -7.44 -0.06
C ASP A 62 3.24 -6.22 0.03
N VAL A 63 3.15 -5.43 1.10
CA VAL A 63 4.02 -4.27 1.33
C VAL A 63 5.49 -4.69 1.46
N LYS A 64 5.76 -5.81 2.12
CA LYS A 64 7.12 -6.36 2.23
C LYS A 64 7.66 -6.79 0.86
N GLU A 65 6.83 -7.42 0.04
CA GLU A 65 7.21 -7.81 -1.32
C GLU A 65 7.50 -6.59 -2.21
N VAL A 66 6.66 -5.56 -2.14
CA VAL A 66 6.87 -4.30 -2.87
C VAL A 66 8.18 -3.65 -2.47
N LYS A 67 8.51 -3.58 -1.18
CA LYS A 67 9.82 -3.08 -0.71
C LYS A 67 10.99 -3.85 -1.31
N ASN A 68 10.94 -5.18 -1.26
CA ASN A 68 11.99 -6.03 -1.85
C ASN A 68 12.13 -5.80 -3.37
N ARG A 69 11.04 -5.52 -4.07
CA ARG A 69 11.07 -5.20 -5.51
C ARG A 69 11.69 -3.83 -5.75
N LEU A 70 11.40 -2.84 -4.90
CA LEU A 70 12.00 -1.51 -4.98
C LEU A 70 13.52 -1.57 -4.74
N ASP A 71 13.98 -2.32 -3.74
CA ASP A 71 15.42 -2.48 -3.47
C ASP A 71 16.15 -3.08 -4.68
N LYS A 72 15.54 -4.07 -5.35
CA LYS A 72 16.10 -4.67 -6.58
C LYS A 72 16.15 -3.67 -7.74
N ILE A 73 15.11 -2.83 -7.88
CA ILE A 73 15.07 -1.79 -8.92
C ILE A 73 16.16 -0.74 -8.66
N GLU A 74 16.37 -0.34 -7.40
CA GLU A 74 17.42 0.61 -7.03
C GLU A 74 18.80 0.10 -7.42
N VAL A 75 19.11 -1.16 -7.12
CA VAL A 75 20.38 -1.79 -7.54
C VAL A 75 20.49 -1.88 -9.06
N ALA A 76 19.42 -2.23 -9.76
CA ALA A 76 19.43 -2.31 -11.23
C ALA A 76 19.70 -0.94 -11.88
N ILE A 77 19.12 0.13 -11.34
CA ILE A 77 19.35 1.51 -11.80
C ILE A 77 20.80 1.92 -11.54
N ALA A 78 21.35 1.62 -10.37
CA ALA A 78 22.75 1.92 -10.06
C ALA A 78 23.72 1.21 -11.02
N ASN A 79 23.47 -0.06 -11.34
CA ASN A 79 24.27 -0.81 -12.30
C ASN A 79 24.17 -0.25 -13.72
N LEU A 80 22.97 0.16 -14.14
CA LEU A 80 22.76 0.79 -15.44
C LEU A 80 23.49 2.13 -15.54
N ALA A 81 23.41 2.96 -14.49
CA ALA A 81 24.12 4.24 -14.44
C ALA A 81 25.63 4.03 -14.58
N GLY A 82 26.22 3.09 -13.84
CA GLY A 82 27.65 2.77 -13.96
C GLY A 82 28.04 2.23 -15.34
N THR A 83 27.16 1.46 -15.99
CA THR A 83 27.38 0.98 -17.36
C THR A 83 27.35 2.12 -18.37
N LEU A 84 26.43 3.09 -18.21
CA LEU A 84 26.34 4.28 -19.04
C LEU A 84 27.58 5.17 -18.88
N ASP A 85 28.06 5.39 -17.65
CA ASP A 85 29.28 6.17 -17.40
C ASP A 85 30.50 5.54 -18.11
N ALA A 86 30.65 4.22 -18.03
CA ALA A 86 31.73 3.51 -18.72
C ALA A 86 31.61 3.61 -20.24
N PHE A 87 30.39 3.55 -20.78
CA PHE A 87 30.14 3.70 -22.21
C PHE A 87 30.45 5.12 -22.70
N LEU A 88 30.01 6.15 -21.97
CA LEU A 88 30.29 7.55 -22.27
C LEU A 88 31.80 7.81 -22.30
N LYS A 89 32.54 7.31 -21.31
CA LYS A 89 34.00 7.41 -21.29
C LYS A 89 34.64 6.82 -22.55
N ARG A 90 34.23 5.61 -22.95
CA ARG A 90 34.73 4.95 -24.18
C ARG A 90 34.36 5.69 -25.47
N LEU A 91 33.29 6.46 -25.48
CA LEU A 91 32.95 7.32 -26.63
C LEU A 91 33.87 8.54 -26.68
N THR A 92 34.07 9.20 -25.54
CA THR A 92 35.01 10.32 -25.42
C THR A 92 36.43 9.90 -25.82
N ASP A 93 36.93 8.79 -25.28
CA ASP A 93 38.28 8.28 -25.60
C ASP A 93 38.43 8.02 -27.12
N ARG A 94 37.42 7.42 -27.76
CA ARG A 94 37.43 7.17 -29.22
C ARG A 94 37.35 8.46 -30.04
N GLU A 95 36.61 9.45 -29.58
CA GLU A 95 36.53 10.75 -30.25
C GLU A 95 37.88 11.47 -30.22
N GLU A 96 38.59 11.40 -29.10
CA GLU A 96 39.96 11.93 -28.97
C GLU A 96 40.94 11.22 -29.90
N GLU A 97 40.91 9.87 -29.94
CA GLU A 97 41.72 9.07 -30.87
C GLU A 97 41.47 9.46 -32.34
N PHE A 98 40.19 9.65 -32.72
CA PHE A 98 39.83 10.05 -34.08
C PHE A 98 40.34 11.45 -34.43
N VAL A 99 40.32 12.39 -33.48
CA VAL A 99 40.89 13.73 -33.66
C VAL A 99 42.41 13.68 -33.84
N ILE A 100 43.11 12.81 -33.09
CA ILE A 100 44.56 12.58 -33.27
C ILE A 100 44.82 11.98 -34.65
N MET A 101 44.12 10.92 -35.03
CA MET A 101 44.30 10.24 -36.31
C MET A 101 44.04 11.17 -37.50
N LYS A 102 43.01 12.03 -37.44
CA LYS A 102 42.77 13.06 -38.47
C LYS A 102 43.96 14.01 -38.63
N ARG A 103 44.60 14.42 -37.52
CA ARG A 103 45.80 15.27 -37.55
C ARG A 103 46.98 14.54 -38.19
N GLU A 104 47.24 13.30 -37.77
CA GLU A 104 48.33 12.48 -38.33
C GLU A 104 48.14 12.23 -39.83
N ILE A 105 46.93 11.89 -40.27
CA ILE A 105 46.59 11.74 -41.70
C ILE A 105 46.87 13.05 -42.45
N GLY A 106 46.52 14.20 -41.86
CA GLY A 106 46.82 15.52 -42.43
C GLY A 106 48.33 15.71 -42.67
N ILE A 107 49.16 15.35 -41.67
CA ILE A 107 50.62 15.43 -41.78
C ILE A 107 51.15 14.48 -42.86
N ILE A 108 50.67 13.23 -42.90
CA ILE A 108 51.08 12.24 -43.90
C ILE A 108 50.74 12.74 -45.32
N LYS A 109 49.52 13.24 -45.53
CA LYS A 109 49.10 13.82 -46.81
C LYS A 109 50.04 14.95 -47.25
N GLN A 110 50.42 15.83 -46.34
CA GLN A 110 51.35 16.92 -46.62
C GLN A 110 52.74 16.39 -47.03
N ILE A 111 53.29 15.42 -46.29
CA ILE A 111 54.60 14.82 -46.60
C ILE A 111 54.60 14.15 -47.98
N LEU A 112 53.55 13.40 -48.32
CA LEU A 112 53.43 12.73 -49.62
C LEU A 112 53.41 13.75 -50.77
N LYS A 113 52.69 14.86 -50.60
CA LYS A 113 52.63 15.94 -51.58
C LYS A 113 53.98 16.65 -51.75
N GLU A 114 54.63 17.02 -50.65
CA GLU A 114 55.85 17.84 -50.68
C GLU A 114 57.11 17.04 -51.04
N LYS A 115 57.29 15.85 -50.45
CA LYS A 115 58.52 15.07 -50.58
C LYS A 115 58.48 14.05 -51.71
N LEU A 116 57.33 13.40 -51.91
CA LEU A 116 57.19 12.33 -52.91
C LEU A 116 56.47 12.81 -54.19
N ARG A 117 55.97 14.05 -54.21
CA ARG A 117 55.19 14.62 -55.33
C ARG A 117 53.96 13.76 -55.70
N VAL A 118 53.38 13.06 -54.72
CA VAL A 118 52.16 12.26 -54.87
C VAL A 118 50.98 13.03 -54.29
N ASP A 119 49.95 13.30 -55.10
CA ASP A 119 48.70 13.87 -54.64
C ASP A 119 47.72 12.75 -54.24
N VAL A 120 47.20 12.82 -53.02
CA VAL A 120 46.41 11.75 -52.38
C VAL A 120 45.00 12.22 -52.01
N ASP A 121 44.58 13.37 -52.54
CA ASP A 121 43.21 13.83 -52.42
C ASP A 121 42.28 12.97 -53.31
N LEU A 122 41.95 11.76 -52.83
CA LEU A 122 40.90 10.93 -53.39
C LEU A 122 39.54 11.53 -52.98
N LEU A 123 38.90 12.16 -53.98
CA LEU A 123 37.48 12.50 -54.17
C LEU A 123 36.64 12.92 -52.94
N LYS A 124 35.96 14.06 -53.13
CA LYS A 124 34.95 14.67 -52.26
C LYS A 124 33.87 13.70 -51.77
#